data_AF-A0A495YYL4-F1
#
_entry.id   AF-A0A495YYL4-F1
#
_cell.length_a   1.000
_cell.length_b   1.000
_cell.length_c   1.000
_cell.angle_alpha   90.00
_cell.angle_beta   90.00
_cell.angle_gamma   90.00
#
_symmetry.space_group_name_H-M   'P 1'
#
loop_
_entity.id
_entity.type
_entity.pdbx_description
1 polymer ?
#
loop_
_entity_poly.entity_id
_entity_poly.type
_entity_poly.pdbx_seq_one_letter_code
_entity_poly.pdbx_strand_id
1 'polypeptide(L)'
;MHAIIWKPLRTFSLLCLPILLIFSATTLHSDTEDSWEMLESEHFQIYYQPDETHPQDIADIAEDFYPHLNRLLDGIEIGKIEIWMCKTQKQFQAAAHAPIQDWAVGCAFPLSRRIVIQNPRVIIDRKFQLSQVLRHEIVHIAFGQRTKSTIGDIPLWFIEGIAIYLSGEWAPHRHDVMFEHILSRSIIPLSDLTERFPIPERGAQLAYAESLNAVAWLVKIAGEEKLWEVIDLLGEGHDLNTAYKQALGWDLATFDAEWQASLSQRYYWAALFSNSYLFWGSLGLVFILVYLLRRRRIRRRLVELEQQESQVDPFFRQDNQS
;
A
#
# COMPACT_ATOMS: atom_id res chain seq x y z
N MET A 1 -41.28 83.59 31.74
CA MET A 1 -42.53 84.38 31.82
C MET A 1 -43.11 84.50 30.42
N HIS A 2 -44.42 84.27 30.31
CA HIS A 2 -45.30 84.40 29.14
C HIS A 2 -45.29 83.27 28.10
N ALA A 3 -46.22 82.35 28.32
CA ALA A 3 -46.85 81.47 27.35
C ALA A 3 -47.72 82.27 26.37
N ILE A 4 -47.81 81.80 25.12
CA ILE A 4 -48.98 82.02 24.26
C ILE A 4 -49.44 80.67 23.72
N ILE A 5 -50.68 80.35 24.08
CA ILE A 5 -51.46 79.17 23.75
C ILE A 5 -52.24 79.49 22.47
N TRP A 6 -52.23 78.58 21.49
CA TRP A 6 -53.35 78.39 20.56
C TRP A 6 -53.56 76.89 20.35
N LYS A 7 -54.75 76.41 20.73
CA LYS A 7 -55.39 75.13 20.37
C LYS A 7 -56.54 75.48 19.40
N PRO A 8 -57.31 74.52 18.85
CA PRO A 8 -57.01 73.16 18.36
C PRO A 8 -57.54 73.00 16.90
N LEU A 9 -57.45 71.81 16.29
CA LEU A 9 -58.57 71.16 15.55
C LEU A 9 -58.15 69.82 14.92
N ARG A 10 -58.96 68.80 15.26
CA ARG A 10 -59.41 67.64 14.46
C ARG A 10 -58.42 66.56 14.00
N THR A 11 -58.38 65.52 14.83
CA THR A 11 -58.62 64.10 14.49
C THR A 11 -58.82 63.74 13.01
N PHE A 12 -57.93 62.91 12.48
CA PHE A 12 -58.25 61.92 11.45
C PHE A 12 -57.55 60.61 11.81
N SER A 13 -58.34 59.59 12.16
CA SER A 13 -57.91 58.20 12.19
C SER A 13 -57.64 57.76 10.75
N LEU A 14 -56.43 57.28 10.48
CA LEU A 14 -56.14 56.50 9.27
C LEU A 14 -55.59 55.15 9.70
N LEU A 15 -56.30 54.12 9.26
CA LEU A 15 -56.06 52.71 9.51
C LEU A 15 -54.63 52.30 9.11
N CYS A 16 -54.00 51.51 9.97
CA CYS A 16 -52.89 50.64 9.62
C CYS A 16 -53.34 49.61 8.57
N LEU A 17 -52.77 49.67 7.37
CA LEU A 17 -52.69 48.54 6.44
C LEU A 17 -51.26 47.98 6.52
N PRO A 18 -51.05 46.71 6.86
CA PRO A 18 -49.74 46.09 6.73
C PRO A 18 -49.48 45.86 5.24
N ILE A 19 -48.49 46.55 4.69
CA ILE A 19 -47.94 46.24 3.37
C ILE A 19 -47.20 44.91 3.52
N LEU A 20 -47.81 43.84 3.01
CA LEU A 20 -47.21 42.53 2.87
C LEU A 20 -46.16 42.63 1.75
N LEU A 21 -44.91 42.93 2.12
CA LEU A 21 -43.77 42.76 1.23
C LEU A 21 -43.57 41.25 1.02
N ILE A 22 -44.09 40.74 -0.10
CA ILE A 22 -43.72 39.43 -0.62
C ILE A 22 -42.26 39.54 -1.05
N PHE A 23 -41.36 39.18 -0.14
CA PHE A 23 -39.96 38.97 -0.45
C PHE A 23 -39.91 37.69 -1.29
N SER A 24 -39.96 37.82 -2.62
CA SER A 24 -39.49 36.75 -3.49
C SER A 24 -38.05 36.52 -3.11
N ALA A 25 -37.79 35.44 -2.38
CA ALA A 25 -36.46 34.90 -2.21
C ALA A 25 -36.00 34.42 -3.60
N THR A 26 -35.49 35.35 -4.40
CA THR A 26 -34.39 35.01 -5.30
C THR A 26 -33.30 34.52 -4.37
N THR A 27 -33.24 33.20 -4.20
CA THR A 27 -32.06 32.53 -3.67
C THR A 27 -30.92 32.97 -4.56
N LEU A 28 -30.19 33.99 -4.10
CA LEU A 28 -28.79 34.17 -4.45
C LEU A 28 -28.19 32.79 -4.25
N HIS A 29 -27.86 32.14 -5.37
CA HIS A 29 -27.05 30.95 -5.42
C HIS A 29 -25.73 31.35 -4.77
N SER A 30 -25.65 31.20 -3.45
CA SER A 30 -24.39 31.30 -2.72
C SER A 30 -23.53 30.18 -3.28
N ASP A 31 -22.35 30.52 -3.78
CA ASP A 31 -21.36 29.58 -4.28
C ASP A 31 -21.29 28.32 -3.40
N THR A 32 -21.97 27.25 -3.82
CA THR A 32 -22.06 25.96 -3.12
C THR A 32 -20.85 25.07 -3.43
N GLU A 33 -19.71 25.65 -3.81
CA GLU A 33 -18.53 24.87 -4.19
C GLU A 33 -17.77 24.28 -2.98
N ASP A 34 -18.08 24.72 -1.76
CA ASP A 34 -17.31 24.34 -0.56
C ASP A 34 -18.12 23.74 0.61
N SER A 35 -19.43 23.48 0.47
CA SER A 35 -20.20 22.84 1.55
C SER A 35 -19.95 21.34 1.62
N TRP A 36 -19.41 20.87 2.75
CA TRP A 36 -19.27 19.44 3.04
C TRP A 36 -20.62 18.83 3.45
N GLU A 37 -20.92 17.66 2.87
CA GLU A 37 -21.96 16.74 3.32
C GLU A 37 -21.32 15.56 4.07
N MET A 38 -22.14 14.84 4.83
CA MET A 38 -21.70 13.71 5.65
C MET A 38 -22.63 12.53 5.48
N LEU A 39 -22.06 11.36 5.17
CA LEU A 39 -22.72 10.06 5.19
C LEU A 39 -22.22 9.29 6.41
N GLU A 40 -23.15 8.81 7.23
CA GLU A 40 -22.85 8.08 8.46
C GLU A 40 -23.14 6.59 8.27
N SER A 41 -22.19 5.74 8.66
CA SER A 41 -22.34 4.27 8.72
C SER A 41 -22.18 3.77 10.16
N GLU A 42 -22.05 2.46 10.39
CA GLU A 42 -21.90 1.90 11.74
C GLU A 42 -20.62 2.38 12.43
N HIS A 43 -19.49 2.29 11.73
CA HIS A 43 -18.15 2.59 12.25
C HIS A 43 -17.49 3.83 11.63
N PHE A 44 -18.09 4.45 10.61
CA PHE A 44 -17.47 5.56 9.86
C PHE A 44 -18.39 6.78 9.69
N GLN A 45 -17.75 7.93 9.48
CA GLN A 45 -18.36 9.19 9.03
C GLN A 45 -17.61 9.68 7.79
N ILE A 46 -18.29 9.71 6.65
CA ILE A 46 -17.71 10.02 5.35
C ILE A 46 -18.09 11.45 4.99
N TYR A 47 -17.12 12.35 5.01
CA TYR A 47 -17.27 13.74 4.60
C TYR A 47 -16.91 13.89 3.13
N TYR A 48 -17.82 14.43 2.33
CA TYR A 48 -17.65 14.60 0.88
C TYR A 48 -18.26 15.91 0.40
N GLN A 49 -17.85 16.37 -0.79
CA GLN A 49 -18.50 17.49 -1.47
C GLN A 49 -19.44 16.93 -2.55
N PRO A 50 -20.69 17.41 -2.64
CA PRO A 50 -21.65 16.94 -3.66
C PRO A 50 -21.07 17.14 -5.06
N ASP A 51 -21.29 16.15 -5.96
CA ASP A 51 -21.18 16.18 -7.44
C ASP A 51 -20.62 14.85 -7.98
N GLU A 52 -19.33 14.56 -7.76
CA GLU A 52 -18.63 13.45 -8.42
C GLU A 52 -18.17 12.31 -7.50
N THR A 53 -18.44 12.40 -6.20
CA THR A 53 -18.06 11.39 -5.22
C THR A 53 -19.22 10.46 -4.89
N HIS A 54 -18.94 9.15 -4.86
CA HIS A 54 -19.87 8.12 -4.41
C HIS A 54 -19.50 7.73 -2.97
N PRO A 55 -19.99 8.45 -1.95
CA PRO A 55 -19.61 8.21 -0.55
C PRO A 55 -20.06 6.83 -0.05
N GLN A 56 -21.11 6.26 -0.65
CA GLN A 56 -21.58 4.91 -0.34
C GLN A 56 -20.51 3.85 -0.66
N ASP A 57 -19.81 3.96 -1.79
CA ASP A 57 -18.75 3.01 -2.16
C ASP A 57 -17.62 3.00 -1.12
N ILE A 58 -17.29 4.18 -0.57
CA ILE A 58 -16.28 4.32 0.50
C ILE A 58 -16.78 3.65 1.78
N ALA A 59 -18.02 3.93 2.18
CA ALA A 59 -18.63 3.35 3.36
C ALA A 59 -18.69 1.82 3.25
N ASP A 60 -19.13 1.28 2.12
CA ASP A 60 -19.25 -0.16 1.88
C ASP A 60 -17.88 -0.84 1.96
N ILE A 61 -16.83 -0.28 1.33
CA ILE A 61 -15.46 -0.79 1.42
C ILE A 61 -14.93 -0.76 2.86
N ALA A 62 -15.18 0.35 3.57
CA ALA A 62 -14.66 0.55 4.91
C ALA A 62 -15.34 -0.39 5.92
N GLU A 63 -16.66 -0.55 5.83
CA GLU A 63 -17.44 -1.46 6.67
C GLU A 63 -17.16 -2.93 6.36
N ASP A 64 -16.96 -3.30 5.10
CA ASP A 64 -16.54 -4.67 4.72
C ASP A 64 -15.17 -5.01 5.34
N PHE A 65 -14.26 -4.03 5.43
CA PHE A 65 -12.95 -4.25 6.00
C PHE A 65 -12.91 -4.19 7.55
N TYR A 66 -13.79 -3.44 8.19
CA TYR A 66 -13.74 -3.19 9.64
C TYR A 66 -13.64 -4.46 10.51
N PRO A 67 -14.36 -5.58 10.22
CA PRO A 67 -14.23 -6.81 10.99
C PRO A 67 -12.81 -7.41 11.02
N HIS A 68 -11.97 -7.11 10.03
CA HIS A 68 -10.58 -7.56 9.98
C HIS A 68 -9.67 -6.83 10.97
N LEU A 69 -10.14 -5.73 11.57
CA LEU A 69 -9.40 -4.96 12.58
C LEU A 69 -9.56 -5.52 14.00
N ASN A 70 -10.36 -6.58 14.17
CA ASN A 70 -10.72 -7.14 15.48
C ASN A 70 -9.52 -7.37 16.40
N ARG A 71 -8.39 -7.82 15.87
CA ARG A 71 -7.17 -8.08 16.65
C ARG A 71 -6.44 -6.81 17.06
N LEU A 72 -6.42 -5.78 16.20
CA LEU A 72 -5.86 -4.46 16.54
C LEU A 72 -6.72 -3.72 17.57
N LEU A 73 -8.04 -3.89 17.49
CA LEU A 73 -9.01 -3.21 18.33
C LEU A 73 -9.49 -4.06 19.51
N ASP A 74 -8.86 -5.21 19.76
CA ASP A 74 -9.25 -6.10 20.85
C ASP A 74 -9.11 -5.40 22.21
N GLY A 75 -10.22 -5.30 22.94
CA GLY A 75 -10.31 -4.56 24.20
C GLY A 75 -10.24 -3.03 24.05
N ILE A 76 -10.35 -2.47 22.85
CA ILE A 76 -10.29 -1.04 22.58
C ILE A 76 -11.60 -0.59 21.93
N GLU A 77 -12.36 0.23 22.66
CA GLU A 77 -13.49 0.94 22.08
C GLU A 77 -12.97 2.22 21.40
N ILE A 78 -13.16 2.31 20.10
CA ILE A 78 -12.93 3.52 19.32
C ILE A 78 -14.29 4.04 18.84
N GLY A 79 -14.50 5.35 18.88
CA GLY A 79 -15.66 5.92 18.18
C GLY A 79 -15.46 5.86 16.66
N LYS A 80 -16.42 6.42 15.91
CA LYS A 80 -16.39 6.43 14.44
C LYS A 80 -15.12 7.05 13.86
N ILE A 81 -14.62 6.45 12.78
CA ILE A 81 -13.50 6.94 12.00
C ILE A 81 -14.03 7.93 10.95
N GLU A 82 -13.45 9.13 10.92
CA GLU A 82 -13.80 10.15 9.93
C GLU A 82 -12.98 9.96 8.65
N ILE A 83 -13.64 9.92 7.50
CA ILE A 83 -13.01 9.86 6.19
C ILE A 83 -13.37 11.10 5.39
N TRP A 84 -12.40 11.93 5.07
CA TRP A 84 -12.56 13.19 4.36
C TRP A 84 -12.11 13.05 2.91
N MET A 85 -13.04 13.18 1.97
CA MET A 85 -12.78 13.07 0.54
C MET A 85 -12.44 14.43 -0.08
N CYS A 86 -11.18 14.63 -0.44
CA CYS A 86 -10.74 15.87 -1.08
C CYS A 86 -11.04 15.86 -2.58
N LYS A 87 -11.69 16.92 -3.08
CA LYS A 87 -11.96 17.14 -4.50
C LYS A 87 -10.70 17.43 -5.31
N THR A 88 -9.71 18.12 -4.72
CA THR A 88 -8.48 18.54 -5.41
C THR A 88 -7.20 18.17 -4.64
N GLN A 89 -6.09 18.00 -5.35
CA GLN A 89 -4.76 17.79 -4.74
C GLN A 89 -4.39 18.92 -3.76
N LYS A 90 -4.77 20.17 -4.07
CA LYS A 90 -4.50 21.33 -3.21
C LYS A 90 -5.25 21.21 -1.88
N GLN A 91 -6.50 20.76 -1.92
CA GLN A 91 -7.31 20.51 -0.72
C GLN A 91 -6.71 19.37 0.11
N PHE A 92 -6.27 18.29 -0.55
CA PHE A 92 -5.60 17.16 0.11
C PHE A 92 -4.31 17.60 0.82
N GLN A 93 -3.42 18.33 0.14
CA GLN A 93 -2.19 18.87 0.74
C GLN A 93 -2.48 19.84 1.90
N ALA A 94 -3.53 20.65 1.80
CA ALA A 94 -3.91 21.56 2.88
C ALA A 94 -4.43 20.80 4.12
N ALA A 95 -5.27 19.78 3.92
CA ALA A 95 -5.85 18.96 4.99
C ALA A 95 -4.82 18.04 5.68
N ALA A 96 -3.78 17.65 4.94
CA ALA A 96 -2.67 16.87 5.44
C ALA A 96 -1.78 17.59 6.47
N HIS A 97 -1.75 18.93 6.44
CA HIS A 97 -0.91 19.78 7.29
C HIS A 97 0.60 19.43 7.30
N ALA A 98 1.09 18.71 6.30
CA ALA A 98 2.48 18.30 6.16
C ALA A 98 2.89 18.31 4.67
N PRO A 99 4.18 18.45 4.36
CA PRO A 99 4.68 18.14 3.02
C PRO A 99 4.56 16.62 2.81
N ILE A 100 3.37 16.15 2.41
CA ILE A 100 3.24 14.78 1.94
C ILE A 100 3.96 14.68 0.60
N GLN A 101 4.59 13.53 0.34
CA GLN A 101 5.14 13.23 -0.97
C GLN A 101 4.08 13.40 -2.07
N ASP A 102 4.46 13.95 -3.22
CA ASP A 102 3.54 14.29 -4.31
C ASP A 102 2.74 13.10 -4.87
N TRP A 103 3.24 11.88 -4.62
CA TRP A 103 2.60 10.65 -5.05
C TRP A 103 1.53 10.13 -4.08
N ALA A 104 1.44 10.65 -2.85
CA ALA A 104 0.48 10.18 -1.85
C ALA A 104 -0.97 10.48 -2.23
N VAL A 105 -1.84 9.52 -1.93
CA VAL A 105 -3.26 9.54 -2.29
C VAL A 105 -4.19 9.38 -1.08
N GLY A 106 -3.61 9.09 0.09
CA GLY A 106 -4.26 8.96 1.38
C GLY A 106 -3.33 9.46 2.49
N CYS A 107 -3.92 9.89 3.60
CA CYS A 107 -3.20 10.27 4.81
C CYS A 107 -4.07 10.04 6.04
N ALA A 108 -3.59 9.18 6.94
CA ALA A 108 -4.22 8.92 8.22
C ALA A 108 -3.63 9.80 9.35
N PHE A 109 -4.52 10.23 10.25
CA PHE A 109 -4.22 10.86 11.52
C PHE A 109 -4.74 9.94 12.64
N PRO A 110 -3.92 8.97 13.10
CA PRO A 110 -4.42 7.87 13.91
C PRO A 110 -5.09 8.31 15.21
N LEU A 111 -4.48 9.23 15.95
CA LEU A 111 -4.97 9.65 17.26
C LEU A 111 -6.29 10.42 17.19
N SER A 112 -6.54 11.17 16.10
CA SER A 112 -7.80 11.85 15.86
C SER A 112 -8.82 11.01 15.09
N ARG A 113 -8.51 9.75 14.75
CA ARG A 113 -9.36 8.85 13.96
C ARG A 113 -9.82 9.46 12.65
N ARG A 114 -8.94 10.23 12.00
CA ARG A 114 -9.25 10.98 10.79
C ARG A 114 -8.41 10.49 9.63
N ILE A 115 -9.04 10.18 8.52
CA ILE A 115 -8.40 9.83 7.26
C ILE A 115 -8.76 10.92 6.26
N VAL A 116 -7.79 11.36 5.48
CA VAL A 116 -8.01 12.22 4.33
C VAL A 116 -7.61 11.44 3.09
N ILE A 117 -8.47 11.38 2.09
CA ILE A 117 -8.17 10.73 0.81
C ILE A 117 -8.34 11.70 -0.36
N GLN A 118 -7.56 11.48 -1.40
CA GLN A 118 -7.70 12.15 -2.68
C GLN A 118 -9.00 11.69 -3.38
N ASN A 119 -9.49 12.48 -4.34
CA ASN A 119 -10.60 12.10 -5.22
C ASN A 119 -10.38 10.68 -5.81
N PRO A 120 -11.34 9.75 -5.67
CA PRO A 120 -11.24 8.38 -6.20
C PRO A 120 -10.82 8.29 -7.67
N ARG A 121 -11.22 9.24 -8.52
CA ARG A 121 -10.80 9.29 -9.92
C ARG A 121 -9.28 9.44 -10.05
N VAL A 122 -8.66 10.30 -9.25
CA VAL A 122 -7.20 10.49 -9.24
C VAL A 122 -6.49 9.22 -8.76
N ILE A 123 -7.07 8.53 -7.77
CA ILE A 123 -6.55 7.25 -7.25
C ILE A 123 -6.52 6.20 -8.38
N ILE A 124 -7.65 6.07 -9.09
CA ILE A 124 -7.82 5.14 -10.21
C ILE A 124 -6.89 5.50 -11.39
N ASP A 125 -6.78 6.79 -11.73
CA ASP A 125 -5.89 7.27 -12.80
C ASP A 125 -4.42 6.97 -12.52
N ARG A 126 -4.03 7.00 -11.24
CA ARG A 126 -2.70 6.58 -10.75
C ARG A 126 -2.54 5.06 -10.63
N LYS A 127 -3.53 4.28 -11.07
CA LYS A 127 -3.58 2.81 -11.05
C LYS A 127 -3.56 2.21 -9.65
N PHE A 128 -3.93 2.98 -8.64
CA PHE A 128 -4.19 2.45 -7.30
C PHE A 128 -5.63 1.96 -7.21
N GLN A 129 -5.86 0.93 -6.41
CA GLN A 129 -7.21 0.48 -6.07
C GLN A 129 -7.69 1.26 -4.85
N LEU A 130 -8.83 1.93 -4.96
CA LEU A 130 -9.44 2.69 -3.86
C LEU A 130 -9.58 1.86 -2.59
N SER A 131 -9.98 0.59 -2.74
CA SER A 131 -10.09 -0.35 -1.62
C SER A 131 -8.76 -0.61 -0.92
N GLN A 132 -7.66 -0.76 -1.66
CA GLN A 132 -6.33 -0.95 -1.07
C GLN A 132 -5.90 0.28 -0.28
N VAL A 133 -6.10 1.49 -0.83
CA VAL A 133 -5.78 2.74 -0.14
C VAL A 133 -6.60 2.86 1.15
N LEU A 134 -7.92 2.67 1.09
CA LEU A 134 -8.78 2.77 2.26
C LEU A 134 -8.39 1.77 3.35
N ARG A 135 -8.18 0.50 3.00
CA ARG A 135 -7.75 -0.51 3.98
C ARG A 135 -6.42 -0.15 4.63
N HIS A 136 -5.46 0.34 3.86
CA HIS A 136 -4.16 0.79 4.37
C HIS A 136 -4.31 1.94 5.39
N GLU A 137 -5.05 2.99 5.04
CA GLU A 137 -5.29 4.13 5.94
C GLU A 137 -6.08 3.73 7.19
N ILE A 138 -7.05 2.82 7.07
CA ILE A 138 -7.83 2.29 8.20
C ILE A 138 -6.93 1.50 9.16
N VAL A 139 -5.98 0.70 8.64
CA VAL A 139 -5.00 0.02 9.49
C VAL A 139 -4.15 1.02 10.26
N HIS A 140 -3.72 2.13 9.65
CA HIS A 140 -3.01 3.18 10.40
C HIS A 140 -3.83 3.73 11.57
N ILE A 141 -5.13 3.96 11.39
CA ILE A 141 -6.01 4.39 12.47
C ILE A 141 -6.04 3.33 13.59
N ALA A 142 -6.35 2.08 13.25
CA ALA A 142 -6.47 1.01 14.25
C ALA A 142 -5.15 0.76 14.99
N PHE A 143 -4.02 0.72 14.26
CA PHE A 143 -2.69 0.55 14.83
C PHE A 143 -2.28 1.70 15.74
N GLY A 144 -2.58 2.95 15.37
CA GLY A 144 -2.32 4.10 16.25
C GLY A 144 -3.25 4.20 17.45
N GLN A 145 -4.49 3.71 17.34
CA GLN A 145 -5.38 3.56 18.49
C GLN A 145 -4.90 2.47 19.46
N ARG A 146 -4.26 1.41 18.96
CA ARG A 146 -3.61 0.36 19.77
C ARG A 146 -2.37 0.89 20.49
N THR A 147 -1.51 1.61 19.79
CA THR A 147 -0.18 2.03 20.29
C THR A 147 -0.16 3.41 20.97
N LYS A 148 -1.18 4.24 20.75
CA LYS A 148 -1.43 5.53 21.42
C LYS A 148 -0.17 6.40 21.52
N SER A 149 0.33 6.65 22.72
CA SER A 149 1.49 7.52 22.97
C SER A 149 2.78 6.99 22.36
N THR A 150 2.89 5.67 22.17
CA THR A 150 4.09 5.03 21.64
C THR A 150 4.25 5.24 20.14
N ILE A 151 3.17 5.58 19.40
CA ILE A 151 3.21 5.64 17.93
C ILE A 151 4.31 6.58 17.39
N GLY A 152 4.63 7.66 18.10
CA GLY A 152 5.68 8.60 17.71
C GLY A 152 7.09 8.04 17.80
N ASP A 153 7.30 6.98 18.57
CA ASP A 153 8.59 6.32 18.79
C ASP A 153 8.76 5.05 17.93
N ILE A 154 7.71 4.64 17.21
CA ILE A 154 7.75 3.47 16.34
C ILE A 154 8.41 3.84 15.01
N PRO A 155 9.45 3.11 14.57
CA PRO A 155 10.07 3.29 13.25
C PRO A 155 9.06 3.27 12.10
N LEU A 156 9.17 4.22 11.18
CA LEU A 156 8.27 4.38 10.04
C LEU A 156 8.17 3.10 9.19
N TRP A 157 9.29 2.41 8.94
CA TRP A 157 9.26 1.14 8.21
C TRP A 157 8.34 0.10 8.86
N PHE A 158 8.24 0.08 10.19
CA PHE A 158 7.38 -0.87 10.87
C PHE A 158 5.92 -0.45 10.76
N ILE A 159 5.62 0.84 10.96
CA ILE A 159 4.26 1.39 10.79
C ILE A 159 3.72 1.06 9.38
N GLU A 160 4.53 1.34 8.35
CA GLU A 160 4.16 1.12 6.95
C GLU A 160 4.10 -0.37 6.61
N GLY A 161 5.04 -1.17 7.13
CA GLY A 161 5.04 -2.62 6.96
C GLY A 161 3.78 -3.26 7.52
N ILE A 162 3.33 -2.83 8.71
CA ILE A 162 2.08 -3.31 9.34
C ILE A 162 0.85 -2.88 8.53
N ALA A 163 0.80 -1.62 8.10
CA ALA A 163 -0.31 -1.10 7.29
C ALA A 163 -0.47 -1.89 5.98
N ILE A 164 0.63 -2.14 5.27
CA ILE A 164 0.62 -2.92 4.03
C ILE A 164 0.27 -4.39 4.30
N TYR A 165 0.87 -5.00 5.33
CA TYR A 165 0.69 -6.41 5.64
C TYR A 165 -0.76 -6.72 6.02
N LEU A 166 -1.35 -5.95 6.95
CA LEU A 166 -2.70 -6.21 7.46
C LEU A 166 -3.82 -5.70 6.53
N SER A 167 -3.56 -4.72 5.67
CA SER A 167 -4.53 -4.30 4.64
C SER A 167 -4.70 -5.31 3.50
N GLY A 168 -3.88 -6.37 3.49
CA GLY A 168 -3.89 -7.38 2.44
C GLY A 168 -3.58 -6.78 1.07
N GLU A 169 -2.74 -5.74 1.02
CA GLU A 169 -2.39 -5.08 -0.23
C GLU A 169 -1.55 -6.01 -1.11
N TRP A 170 -2.20 -6.65 -2.08
CA TRP A 170 -1.51 -7.44 -3.09
C TRP A 170 -0.93 -6.51 -4.17
N ALA A 171 0.39 -6.29 -4.11
CA ALA A 171 1.13 -5.43 -5.03
C ALA A 171 2.24 -6.22 -5.73
N PRO A 172 1.97 -6.85 -6.89
CA PRO A 172 2.98 -7.58 -7.67
C PRO A 172 4.20 -6.72 -8.00
N HIS A 173 3.97 -5.43 -8.32
CA HIS A 173 5.03 -4.48 -8.65
C HIS A 173 6.06 -4.32 -7.53
N ARG A 174 5.68 -4.48 -6.25
CA ARG A 174 6.62 -4.38 -5.12
C ARG A 174 7.56 -5.57 -5.04
N HIS A 175 7.13 -6.76 -5.50
CA HIS A 175 8.00 -7.92 -5.60
C HIS A 175 9.07 -7.69 -6.69
N ASP A 176 8.69 -7.06 -7.81
CA ASP A 176 9.60 -6.74 -8.90
C ASP A 176 10.63 -5.67 -8.49
N VAL A 177 10.19 -4.63 -7.76
CA VAL A 177 11.09 -3.59 -7.21
C VAL A 177 12.10 -4.19 -6.24
N MET A 178 11.64 -5.02 -5.29
CA MET A 178 12.52 -5.72 -4.35
C MET A 178 13.55 -6.57 -5.10
N PHE A 179 13.12 -7.27 -6.15
CA PHE A 179 13.96 -8.14 -6.95
C PHE A 179 15.12 -7.41 -7.65
N GLU A 180 14.84 -6.26 -8.27
CA GLU A 180 15.86 -5.43 -8.94
C GLU A 180 16.90 -4.88 -7.94
N HIS A 181 16.45 -4.47 -6.76
CA HIS A 181 17.30 -3.86 -5.75
C HIS A 181 18.15 -4.88 -4.97
N ILE A 182 17.65 -6.11 -4.76
CA ILE A 182 18.47 -7.22 -4.24
C ILE A 182 19.61 -7.55 -5.21
N LEU A 183 19.34 -7.60 -6.52
CA LEU A 183 20.36 -7.89 -7.54
C LEU A 183 21.46 -6.83 -7.60
N SER A 184 21.11 -5.57 -7.36
CA SER A 184 22.05 -4.44 -7.35
C SER A 184 22.70 -4.17 -5.98
N ARG A 185 22.39 -4.98 -4.95
CA ARG A 185 22.85 -4.81 -3.55
C ARG A 185 22.56 -3.40 -2.98
N SER A 186 21.38 -2.87 -3.29
CA SER A 186 20.98 -1.52 -2.88
C SER A 186 19.88 -1.53 -1.82
N ILE A 187 19.88 -2.57 -0.96
CA ILE A 187 18.96 -2.70 0.17
C ILE A 187 19.27 -1.64 1.23
N ILE A 188 18.23 -0.99 1.75
CA ILE A 188 18.36 0.06 2.76
C ILE A 188 18.29 -0.60 4.15
N PRO A 189 19.24 -0.32 5.06
CA PRO A 189 19.14 -0.77 6.45
C PRO A 189 17.85 -0.26 7.10
N LEU A 190 17.17 -1.08 7.90
CA LEU A 190 15.91 -0.67 8.54
C LEU A 190 16.10 0.52 9.49
N SER A 191 17.29 0.66 10.08
CA SER A 191 17.67 1.83 10.88
C SER A 191 17.51 3.14 10.11
N ASP A 192 17.82 3.14 8.82
CA ASP A 192 17.80 4.33 7.96
C ASP A 192 16.37 4.68 7.50
N LEU A 193 15.42 3.76 7.70
CA LEU A 193 14.00 3.91 7.41
C LEU A 193 13.17 4.21 8.68
N THR A 194 13.82 4.62 9.77
CA THR A 194 13.16 4.89 11.06
C THR A 194 12.37 6.20 11.04
N GLU A 195 12.99 7.30 10.60
CA GLU A 195 12.37 8.63 10.70
C GLU A 195 11.67 9.06 9.41
N ARG A 196 12.23 8.67 8.25
CA ARG A 196 11.72 9.08 6.94
C ARG A 196 12.13 8.12 5.85
N PHE A 197 11.32 8.05 4.81
CA PHE A 197 11.67 7.35 3.57
C PHE A 197 12.43 8.27 2.61
N PRO A 198 13.14 7.70 1.61
CA PRO A 198 13.80 8.50 0.57
C PRO A 198 12.84 9.44 -0.16
N ILE A 199 13.33 10.63 -0.52
CA ILE A 199 12.54 11.64 -1.25
C ILE A 199 12.24 11.21 -2.69
N PRO A 200 13.18 10.63 -3.47
CA PRO A 200 12.87 10.15 -4.81
C PRO A 200 11.87 9.00 -4.75
N GLU A 201 10.83 9.05 -5.58
CA GLU A 201 9.74 8.07 -5.61
C GLU A 201 10.23 6.62 -5.66
N ARG A 202 11.22 6.34 -6.51
CA ARG A 202 11.80 4.98 -6.62
C ARG A 202 12.43 4.50 -5.31
N GLY A 203 13.07 5.39 -4.56
CA GLY A 203 13.63 5.06 -3.25
C GLY A 203 12.54 4.86 -2.20
N ALA A 204 11.48 5.66 -2.23
CA ALA A 204 10.31 5.46 -1.36
C ALA A 204 9.63 4.11 -1.64
N GLN A 205 9.40 3.76 -2.91
CA GLN A 205 8.83 2.48 -3.31
C GLN A 205 9.66 1.29 -2.80
N LEU A 206 11.00 1.40 -2.82
CA LEU A 206 11.88 0.40 -2.22
C LEU A 206 11.67 0.31 -0.70
N ALA A 207 11.64 1.45 0.00
CA ALA A 207 11.42 1.47 1.45
C ALA A 207 10.08 0.83 1.84
N TYR A 208 9.00 1.08 1.09
CA TYR A 208 7.71 0.39 1.28
C TYR A 208 7.80 -1.12 1.04
N ALA A 209 8.52 -1.54 0.00
CA ALA A 209 8.71 -2.95 -0.28
C ALA A 209 9.53 -3.63 0.83
N GLU A 210 10.58 -2.99 1.34
CA GLU A 210 11.43 -3.47 2.44
C GLU A 210 10.65 -3.58 3.74
N SER A 211 9.85 -2.56 4.05
CA SER A 211 8.93 -2.53 5.18
C SER A 211 7.98 -3.73 5.21
N LEU A 212 7.26 -3.98 4.11
CA LEU A 212 6.40 -5.16 3.98
C LEU A 212 7.22 -6.46 4.09
N ASN A 213 8.37 -6.53 3.42
CA ASN A 213 9.16 -7.76 3.39
C ASN A 213 9.71 -8.13 4.77
N ALA A 214 10.14 -7.14 5.55
CA ALA A 214 10.63 -7.31 6.91
C ALA A 214 9.53 -7.88 7.82
N VAL A 215 8.34 -7.28 7.82
CA VAL A 215 7.18 -7.77 8.59
C VAL A 215 6.75 -9.16 8.12
N ALA A 216 6.65 -9.39 6.81
CA ALA A 216 6.31 -10.71 6.27
C ALA A 216 7.37 -11.77 6.59
N TRP A 217 8.64 -11.38 6.67
CA TRP A 217 9.72 -12.29 7.06
C TRP A 217 9.66 -12.65 8.53
N LEU A 218 9.36 -11.69 9.42
CA LEU A 218 9.06 -11.95 10.83
C LEU A 218 7.96 -13.01 10.96
N VAL A 219 6.82 -12.81 10.28
CA VAL A 219 5.72 -13.79 10.31
C VAL A 219 6.15 -15.14 9.76
N LYS A 220 6.96 -15.16 8.70
CA LYS A 220 7.46 -16.40 8.10
C LYS A 220 8.34 -17.22 9.06
N ILE A 221 9.21 -16.58 9.84
CA ILE A 221 10.17 -17.29 10.70
C ILE A 221 9.64 -17.57 12.11
N ALA A 222 8.77 -16.69 12.62
CA ALA A 222 8.31 -16.72 14.01
C ALA A 222 6.82 -17.02 14.16
N GLY A 223 6.05 -16.96 13.06
CA GLY A 223 4.60 -17.09 13.06
C GLY A 223 3.88 -15.76 13.32
N GLU A 224 2.60 -15.73 12.96
CA GLU A 224 1.78 -14.52 13.06
C GLU A 224 1.51 -14.12 14.52
N GLU A 225 1.39 -15.08 15.43
CA GLU A 225 1.22 -14.81 16.87
C GLU A 225 2.37 -13.97 17.46
N LYS A 226 3.60 -14.17 16.95
CA LYS A 226 4.74 -13.36 17.38
C LYS A 226 4.69 -11.93 16.87
N LEU A 227 4.06 -11.68 15.73
CA LEU A 227 3.76 -10.32 15.29
C LEU A 227 2.76 -9.65 16.23
N TRP A 228 1.70 -10.36 16.60
CA TRP A 228 0.71 -9.85 17.54
C TRP A 228 1.29 -9.58 18.92
N GLU A 229 2.16 -10.45 19.44
CA GLU A 229 2.89 -10.20 20.69
C GLU A 229 3.73 -8.91 20.65
N VAL A 230 4.40 -8.64 19.54
CA VAL A 230 5.12 -7.36 19.35
C VAL A 230 4.15 -6.16 19.37
N ILE A 231 3.03 -6.25 18.67
CA ILE A 231 2.01 -5.18 18.61
C ILE A 231 1.39 -4.94 19.99
N ASP A 232 1.14 -6.01 20.76
CA ASP A 232 0.60 -5.93 22.11
C ASP A 232 1.58 -5.22 23.05
N LEU A 233 2.87 -5.58 23.02
CA LEU A 233 3.92 -4.91 23.80
C LEU A 233 4.05 -3.41 23.44
N LEU A 234 3.92 -3.05 22.16
CA LEU A 234 3.88 -1.64 21.75
C LEU A 234 2.66 -0.91 22.32
N GLY A 235 1.50 -1.58 22.36
CA GLY A 235 0.27 -1.07 22.98
C GLY A 235 0.37 -0.91 24.50
N GLU A 236 1.21 -1.70 25.16
CA GLU A 236 1.56 -1.59 26.58
C GLU A 236 2.58 -0.47 26.87
N GLY A 237 3.15 0.15 25.84
CA GLY A 237 4.08 1.27 25.99
C GLY A 237 5.56 0.93 25.83
N HIS A 238 5.90 -0.30 25.43
CA HIS A 238 7.28 -0.67 25.15
C HIS A 238 7.76 -0.10 23.82
N ASP A 239 9.06 0.25 23.73
CA ASP A 239 9.68 0.58 22.45
C ASP A 239 9.84 -0.66 21.56
N LEU A 240 9.96 -0.46 20.24
CA LEU A 240 10.00 -1.56 19.28
C LEU A 240 11.19 -2.52 19.52
N ASN A 241 12.33 -2.01 19.97
CA ASN A 241 13.50 -2.87 20.24
C ASN A 241 13.26 -3.77 21.46
N THR A 242 12.65 -3.23 22.51
CA THR A 242 12.22 -4.02 23.66
C THR A 242 11.15 -5.05 23.27
N ALA A 243 10.18 -4.66 22.44
CA ALA A 243 9.14 -5.57 21.96
C ALA A 243 9.72 -6.75 21.17
N TYR A 244 10.67 -6.50 20.27
CA TYR A 244 11.38 -7.55 19.53
C TYR A 244 12.19 -8.47 20.45
N LYS A 245 12.92 -7.89 21.42
CA LYS A 245 13.71 -8.69 22.37
C LYS A 245 12.84 -9.64 23.18
N GLN A 246 11.68 -9.18 23.64
CA GLN A 246 10.78 -10.00 24.43
C GLN A 246 10.07 -11.06 23.58
N ALA A 247 9.52 -10.67 22.43
CA ALA A 247 8.73 -11.58 21.60
C ALA A 247 9.59 -12.60 20.84
N LEU A 248 10.74 -12.16 20.29
CA LEU A 248 11.59 -12.97 19.38
C LEU A 248 12.90 -13.43 20.03
N GLY A 249 13.32 -12.80 21.14
CA GLY A 249 14.66 -13.01 21.71
C GLY A 249 15.77 -12.26 20.96
N TRP A 250 15.44 -11.49 19.92
CA TRP A 250 16.37 -10.71 19.11
C TRP A 250 16.11 -9.22 19.28
N ASP A 251 17.18 -8.43 19.26
CA ASP A 251 17.05 -6.98 19.14
C ASP A 251 16.84 -6.56 17.69
N LEU A 252 16.45 -5.30 17.47
CA LEU A 252 16.15 -4.81 16.12
C LEU A 252 17.36 -4.87 15.18
N ALA A 253 18.57 -4.63 15.70
CA ALA A 253 19.79 -4.69 14.91
C ALA A 253 20.09 -6.13 14.44
N THR A 254 19.92 -7.11 15.33
CA THR A 254 20.06 -8.53 15.00
C THR A 254 19.00 -8.96 13.99
N PHE A 255 17.75 -8.53 14.21
CA PHE A 255 16.66 -8.81 13.27
C PHE A 255 16.95 -8.26 11.86
N ASP A 256 17.40 -7.00 11.76
CA ASP A 256 17.75 -6.38 10.47
C ASP A 256 18.88 -7.15 9.77
N ALA A 257 19.94 -7.50 10.49
CA ALA A 257 21.07 -8.25 9.94
C ALA A 257 20.65 -9.64 9.41
N GLU A 258 19.85 -10.39 10.18
CA GLU A 258 19.35 -11.71 9.79
C GLU A 258 18.33 -11.61 8.64
N TRP A 259 17.47 -10.59 8.66
CA TRP A 259 16.53 -10.31 7.57
C TRP A 259 17.27 -10.04 6.26
N GLN A 260 18.25 -9.13 6.27
CA GLN A 260 19.06 -8.83 5.09
C GLN A 260 19.82 -10.04 4.57
N ALA A 261 20.42 -10.84 5.46
CA ALA A 261 21.08 -12.09 5.09
C ALA A 261 20.11 -13.06 4.40
N SER A 262 18.86 -13.14 4.88
CA SER A 262 17.83 -14.00 4.29
C SER A 262 17.40 -13.58 2.87
N LEU A 263 17.52 -12.29 2.51
CA LEU A 263 17.13 -11.79 1.19
C LEU A 263 17.96 -12.47 0.10
N SER A 264 19.27 -12.59 0.30
CA SER A 264 20.15 -13.26 -0.66
C SER A 264 19.71 -14.70 -0.93
N GLN A 265 19.43 -15.49 0.10
CA GLN A 265 19.02 -16.88 -0.05
C GLN A 265 17.65 -17.04 -0.71
N ARG A 266 16.68 -16.16 -0.38
CA ARG A 266 15.32 -16.21 -0.91
C ARG A 266 15.25 -15.80 -2.39
N TYR A 267 16.08 -14.84 -2.80
CA TYR A 267 15.98 -14.22 -4.12
C TYR A 267 17.10 -14.63 -5.09
N TYR A 268 18.18 -15.28 -4.64
CA TYR A 268 19.25 -15.77 -5.53
C TYR A 268 18.75 -16.76 -6.59
N TRP A 269 17.88 -17.70 -6.20
CA TRP A 269 17.29 -18.63 -7.16
C TRP A 269 16.29 -17.93 -8.09
N ALA A 270 15.45 -17.05 -7.54
CA ALA A 270 14.52 -16.28 -8.34
C ALA A 270 15.25 -15.40 -9.38
N ALA A 271 16.40 -14.79 -9.02
CA ALA A 271 17.35 -14.09 -9.90
C ALA A 271 17.86 -14.94 -11.05
N LEU A 272 18.22 -16.19 -10.77
CA LEU A 272 18.68 -17.13 -11.80
C LEU A 272 17.56 -17.54 -12.77
N PHE A 273 16.32 -17.64 -12.30
CA PHE A 273 15.18 -18.08 -13.13
C PHE A 273 14.44 -16.94 -13.85
N SER A 274 14.45 -15.71 -13.33
CA SER A 274 13.78 -14.57 -13.97
C SER A 274 14.48 -14.14 -15.26
N ASN A 275 15.79 -14.34 -15.33
CA ASN A 275 16.60 -14.03 -16.49
C ASN A 275 16.45 -15.16 -17.53
N SER A 276 15.25 -15.23 -18.11
CA SER A 276 14.80 -16.26 -19.04
C SER A 276 15.83 -16.51 -20.15
N TYR A 277 16.51 -15.48 -20.66
CA TYR A 277 17.51 -15.64 -21.71
C TYR A 277 18.80 -16.33 -21.24
N LEU A 278 19.25 -16.08 -20.01
CA LEU A 278 20.45 -16.74 -19.48
C LEU A 278 20.13 -18.18 -19.08
N PHE A 279 18.97 -18.41 -18.44
CA PHE A 279 18.54 -19.74 -18.07
C PHE A 279 18.23 -20.60 -19.31
N TRP A 280 17.35 -20.15 -20.21
CA TRP A 280 17.00 -20.88 -21.43
C TRP A 280 18.15 -20.91 -22.44
N GLY A 281 18.99 -19.87 -22.50
CA GLY A 281 20.18 -19.85 -23.33
C GLY A 281 21.27 -20.83 -22.86
N SER A 282 21.52 -20.92 -21.55
CA SER A 282 22.45 -21.90 -20.99
C SER A 282 21.94 -23.33 -21.14
N LEU A 283 20.64 -23.55 -20.92
CA LEU A 283 20.00 -24.85 -21.14
C LEU A 283 20.07 -25.25 -22.63
N GLY A 284 19.81 -24.31 -23.54
CA GLY A 284 19.95 -24.51 -24.98
C GLY A 284 21.38 -24.86 -25.39
N LEU A 285 22.39 -24.19 -24.82
CA LEU A 285 23.81 -24.51 -25.03
C LEU A 285 24.16 -25.92 -24.55
N VAL A 286 23.64 -26.34 -23.40
CA VAL A 286 23.81 -27.72 -22.89
C VAL A 286 23.18 -28.74 -23.84
N PHE A 287 21.96 -28.49 -24.33
CA PHE A 287 21.31 -29.36 -25.31
C PHE A 287 22.09 -29.44 -26.63
N ILE A 288 22.60 -28.31 -27.14
CA ILE A 288 23.45 -28.27 -28.33
C ILE A 288 24.73 -29.07 -28.10
N LEU A 289 25.40 -28.89 -26.96
CA LEU A 289 26.62 -29.61 -26.62
C LEU A 289 26.36 -31.12 -26.55
N VAL A 290 25.31 -31.55 -25.85
CA VAL A 290 24.89 -32.96 -25.76
C VAL A 290 24.56 -33.52 -27.15
N TYR A 291 23.83 -32.78 -27.97
CA TYR A 291 23.53 -33.16 -29.35
C TYR A 291 24.80 -33.32 -30.19
N LEU A 292 25.75 -32.39 -30.10
CA LEU A 292 27.02 -32.46 -30.83
C LEU A 292 27.88 -33.64 -30.37
N LEU A 293 27.96 -33.89 -29.06
CA LEU A 293 28.67 -35.04 -28.51
C LEU A 293 28.02 -36.35 -28.94
N ARG A 294 26.68 -36.44 -28.89
CA ARG A 294 25.92 -37.61 -29.35
C ARG A 294 26.10 -37.83 -30.86
N ARG A 295 26.01 -36.78 -31.67
CA ARG A 295 26.21 -36.82 -33.12
C ARG A 295 27.63 -37.25 -33.48
N ARG A 296 28.65 -36.79 -32.73
CA ARG A 296 30.04 -37.25 -32.88
C ARG A 296 30.17 -38.75 -32.56
N ARG A 297 29.57 -39.22 -31.46
CA ARG A 297 29.58 -40.65 -31.11
C ARG A 297 28.89 -41.52 -32.16
N ILE A 298 27.71 -41.10 -32.65
CA ILE A 298 26.96 -41.84 -33.67
C ILE A 298 27.75 -41.93 -34.98
N ARG A 299 28.36 -40.83 -35.44
CA ARG A 299 29.19 -40.86 -36.65
C ARG A 299 30.39 -41.80 -36.53
N ARG A 300 31.06 -41.83 -35.36
CA ARG A 300 32.17 -42.77 -35.13
C ARG A 300 31.72 -44.23 -35.26
N ARG A 301 30.58 -44.59 -34.66
CA ARG A 301 30.00 -45.93 -34.78
C ARG A 301 29.62 -46.30 -36.21
N LEU A 302 29.06 -45.37 -36.99
CA LEU A 302 28.70 -45.62 -38.38
C LEU A 302 29.94 -45.91 -39.24
N VAL A 303 31.03 -45.16 -39.05
CA VAL A 303 32.30 -45.40 -39.76
C VAL A 303 32.91 -46.75 -39.36
N GLU A 304 32.85 -47.12 -38.08
CA GLU A 304 33.28 -48.45 -37.61
C GLU A 304 32.46 -49.59 -38.27
N LEU A 305 31.15 -49.42 -38.39
CA LEU A 305 30.26 -50.39 -39.05
C LEU A 305 30.51 -50.48 -40.56
N GLU A 306 30.72 -49.35 -41.24
CA GLU A 306 31.05 -49.32 -42.68
C GLU A 306 32.42 -49.98 -42.95
N GLN A 307 33.39 -49.79 -42.06
CA GLN A 307 34.66 -50.51 -42.12
C GLN A 307 34.48 -52.03 -41.92
N GLN A 308 33.64 -52.45 -40.98
CA GLN A 308 33.31 -53.86 -40.78
C GLN A 308 32.59 -54.46 -41.99
N GLU A 309 31.59 -53.77 -42.54
CA GLU A 309 30.88 -54.19 -43.76
C GLU A 309 31.86 -54.30 -44.94
N SER A 310 32.72 -53.30 -45.17
CA SER A 310 33.71 -53.32 -46.25
C SER A 310 34.80 -54.40 -46.10
N GLN A 311 35.01 -54.94 -44.89
CA GLN A 311 35.90 -56.08 -44.64
C GLN A 311 35.19 -57.43 -44.80
N VAL A 312 33.87 -57.47 -44.63
CA VAL A 312 33.03 -58.67 -44.84
C VAL A 312 32.63 -58.83 -46.31
N ASP A 313 32.44 -57.72 -47.03
CA ASP A 313 32.00 -57.64 -48.42
C ASP A 313 33.02 -58.06 -49.52
N PRO A 314 34.36 -58.21 -49.29
CA PRO A 314 35.25 -58.81 -50.28
C PRO A 314 35.00 -60.31 -50.46
N PHE A 315 34.41 -60.98 -49.46
CA PHE A 315 34.15 -62.41 -49.48
C PHE A 315 32.97 -62.79 -50.40
N PHE A 316 32.01 -61.88 -50.61
CA PHE A 316 30.80 -62.15 -51.41
C PHE A 316 30.86 -61.55 -52.84
N ARG A 317 31.86 -60.73 -53.16
CA ARG A 317 31.95 -60.04 -54.46
C ARG A 317 32.55 -60.90 -55.58
N GLN A 318 33.15 -62.05 -55.28
CA GLN A 318 33.73 -62.96 -56.28
C GLN A 318 32.72 -63.91 -56.96
N ASP A 319 31.51 -64.07 -56.42
CA ASP A 319 30.57 -65.11 -56.90
C ASP A 319 29.52 -64.64 -57.92
N ASN A 320 29.59 -63.39 -58.40
CA ASN A 320 28.56 -62.82 -59.29
C ASN A 320 29.09 -62.32 -60.66
N GLN A 321 30.25 -62.82 -61.11
CA GLN A 321 30.72 -62.67 -62.49
C GLN A 321 30.96 -64.06 -63.13
N SER A 322 29.89 -64.73 -63.53
CA SER A 322 29.94 -65.84 -64.50
C SER A 322 28.64 -65.94 -65.28
#